data_AF-A0A6I5HNT6-F1
#
_entry.id   AF-A0A6I5HNT6-F1
#
_cell.length_a   1.000
_cell.length_b   1.000
_cell.length_c   1.000
_cell.angle_alpha   90.00
_cell.angle_beta   90.00
_cell.angle_gamma   90.00
#
_symmetry.space_group_name_H-M   'P 1'
#
loop_
_entity.id
_entity.type
_entity.pdbx_description
1 polymer ?
#
loop_
_entity_poly.entity_id
_entity_poly.type
_entity_poly.pdbx_seq_one_letter_code
_entity_poly.pdbx_strand_id
1 'polypeptide(L)'
;MTPTTGSLTLDKTDAKNGRPLAGAVFELWRESNDVPGLQTTGADPDTLTDAGCSTDGAGQCAFDDLPLGEYYLREIAVPEGYVLPANPVSGPFEVTEANSSEGVTVELSNKRGEPCKGKDCKDDTHKSTHA
;
A
#
# COMPACT_ATOMS: atom_id res chain seq x y z
N MET A 1 14.68 28.81 2.49
CA MET A 1 13.51 28.25 3.19
C MET A 1 13.36 26.84 2.66
N THR A 2 13.32 25.83 3.52
CA THR A 2 12.97 24.46 3.10
C THR A 2 11.48 24.43 2.76
N PRO A 3 11.07 23.81 1.65
CA PRO A 3 9.64 23.66 1.37
C PRO A 3 8.98 22.84 2.49
N THR A 4 7.73 23.17 2.83
CA THR A 4 6.93 22.38 3.76
C THR A 4 6.67 21.02 3.13
N THR A 5 7.07 19.97 3.84
CA THR A 5 6.78 18.57 3.51
C THR A 5 5.97 17.95 4.64
N GLY A 6 5.21 16.90 4.31
CA GLY A 6 4.53 16.06 5.27
C GLY A 6 4.95 14.60 5.15
N SER A 7 4.21 13.73 5.81
CA SER A 7 4.40 12.28 5.75
C SER A 7 3.08 11.55 5.60
N LEU A 8 3.15 10.31 5.14
CA LEU A 8 2.04 9.38 5.09
C LEU A 8 2.47 8.06 5.73
N THR A 9 1.71 7.60 6.72
CA THR A 9 1.91 6.31 7.39
C THR A 9 0.73 5.39 7.07
N LEU A 10 1.04 4.19 6.60
CA LEU A 10 0.10 3.10 6.41
C LEU A 10 0.11 2.17 7.62
N ASP A 11 -1.06 1.96 8.23
CA ASP A 11 -1.32 0.93 9.22
C ASP A 11 -2.10 -0.23 8.58
N LYS A 12 -1.41 -1.36 8.39
CA LYS A 12 -1.95 -2.55 7.73
C LYS A 12 -2.38 -3.59 8.75
N THR A 13 -3.62 -4.08 8.60
CA THR A 13 -4.19 -5.09 9.49
C THR A 13 -4.82 -6.29 8.78
N ASP A 14 -5.03 -7.35 9.54
CA ASP A 14 -5.91 -8.46 9.19
C ASP A 14 -7.38 -8.07 9.41
N ALA A 15 -8.17 -8.13 8.34
CA ALA A 15 -9.58 -7.69 8.35
C ALA A 15 -10.48 -8.47 9.32
N LYS A 16 -10.09 -9.68 9.75
CA LYS A 16 -10.89 -10.51 10.65
C LYS A 16 -10.66 -10.17 12.11
N ASN A 17 -9.43 -9.85 12.50
CA ASN A 17 -9.06 -9.73 13.92
C ASN A 17 -8.34 -8.43 14.29
N GLY A 18 -8.12 -7.52 13.33
CA GLY A 18 -7.49 -6.23 13.54
C GLY A 18 -6.01 -6.30 13.92
N ARG A 19 -5.37 -7.47 13.84
CA ARG A 19 -3.95 -7.60 14.17
C ARG A 19 -3.10 -6.96 13.08
N PRO A 20 -1.94 -6.37 13.44
CA PRO A 20 -0.93 -5.94 12.49
C PRO A 20 -0.60 -7.00 11.43
N LEU A 21 -0.44 -6.55 10.20
CA LEU A 21 -0.13 -7.40 9.06
C LEU A 21 1.18 -6.98 8.40
N ALA A 22 2.25 -7.73 8.70
CA ALA A 22 3.56 -7.57 8.09
C ALA A 22 3.64 -8.19 6.68
N GLY A 23 4.51 -7.64 5.83
CA GLY A 23 4.87 -8.20 4.53
C GLY A 23 3.92 -7.86 3.37
N ALA A 24 2.97 -6.94 3.55
CA ALA A 24 2.24 -6.36 2.44
C ALA A 24 3.10 -5.27 1.79
N VAL A 25 3.09 -5.15 0.46
CA VAL A 25 3.96 -4.22 -0.28
C VAL A 25 3.11 -3.21 -1.05
N PHE A 26 3.44 -1.93 -0.90
CA PHE A 26 2.73 -0.81 -1.48
C PHE A 26 3.64 0.07 -2.34
N GLU A 27 3.11 0.51 -3.47
CA GLU A 27 3.60 1.69 -4.20
C GLU A 27 2.89 2.94 -3.68
N LEU A 28 3.61 4.06 -3.60
CA LEU A 28 3.05 5.39 -3.40
C LEU A 28 3.09 6.18 -4.70
N TRP A 29 1.94 6.68 -5.12
CA TRP A 29 1.78 7.50 -6.32
C TRP A 29 1.27 8.87 -5.94
N ARG A 30 1.75 9.91 -6.62
CA ARG A 30 1.29 11.29 -6.47
C ARG A 30 0.44 11.66 -7.69
N GLU A 31 -0.74 12.21 -7.44
CA GLU A 31 -1.58 12.82 -8.47
C GLU A 31 -0.79 13.93 -9.18
N SER A 32 -0.64 13.83 -10.49
CA SER A 32 0.17 14.80 -11.25
C SER A 32 -0.40 15.23 -12.60
N ASN A 33 -1.61 14.79 -12.96
CA ASN A 33 -2.22 15.06 -14.26
C ASN A 33 -3.64 15.65 -14.17
N ASP A 34 -4.17 15.86 -12.96
CA ASP A 34 -5.51 16.40 -12.68
C ASP A 34 -6.65 15.49 -13.20
N VAL A 35 -6.42 14.19 -13.30
CA VAL A 35 -7.41 13.20 -13.75
C VAL A 35 -7.83 12.29 -12.58
N PRO A 36 -9.11 12.28 -12.17
CA PRO A 36 -9.53 11.54 -10.99
C PRO A 36 -9.19 10.05 -11.00
N GLY A 37 -8.57 9.59 -9.91
CA GLY A 37 -8.13 8.21 -9.69
C GLY A 37 -6.65 8.02 -10.02
N LEU A 38 -6.11 6.84 -9.76
CA LEU A 38 -4.72 6.55 -10.11
C LEU A 38 -4.59 6.11 -11.58
N GLN A 39 -3.72 6.75 -12.36
CA GLN A 39 -3.29 6.28 -13.67
C GLN A 39 -1.82 5.88 -13.67
N THR A 40 -1.54 4.58 -13.65
CA THR A 40 -0.17 4.03 -13.65
C THR A 40 0.45 3.90 -15.05
N THR A 41 -0.33 4.14 -16.11
CA THR A 41 0.08 4.02 -17.51
C THR A 41 -0.65 5.06 -18.36
N GLY A 42 -0.16 5.29 -19.59
CA GLY A 42 -0.79 6.21 -20.54
C GLY A 42 0.21 7.24 -21.06
N ALA A 43 -0.31 8.26 -21.75
CA ALA A 43 0.50 9.36 -22.26
C ALA A 43 0.93 10.34 -21.16
N ASP A 44 0.16 10.41 -20.06
CA ASP A 44 0.38 11.32 -18.93
C ASP A 44 -0.01 10.60 -17.62
N PRO A 45 0.76 9.60 -17.17
CA PRO A 45 0.48 8.87 -15.93
C PRO A 45 0.82 9.70 -14.69
N ASP A 46 0.30 9.28 -13.55
CA ASP A 46 0.69 9.80 -12.25
C ASP A 46 2.15 9.52 -11.91
N THR A 47 2.69 10.28 -10.96
CA THR A 47 4.09 10.18 -10.57
C THR A 47 4.27 9.09 -9.52
N LEU A 48 5.01 8.03 -9.86
CA LEU A 48 5.46 7.04 -8.88
C LEU A 48 6.46 7.70 -7.91
N THR A 49 6.07 7.86 -6.65
CA THR A 49 6.88 8.48 -5.60
C THR A 49 7.74 7.44 -4.88
N ASP A 50 7.17 6.27 -4.61
CA ASP A 50 7.89 5.13 -4.03
C ASP A 50 7.38 3.82 -4.66
N ALA A 51 8.32 2.95 -5.05
CA ALA A 51 8.04 1.73 -5.80
C ALA A 51 7.82 0.49 -4.93
N GLY A 52 8.00 0.56 -3.61
CA GLY A 52 7.88 -0.64 -2.79
C GLY A 52 8.24 -0.44 -1.33
N CYS A 53 7.25 -0.02 -0.56
CA CYS A 53 7.32 -0.02 0.89
C CYS A 53 6.61 -1.26 1.46
N SER A 54 7.35 -2.07 2.23
CA SER A 54 6.82 -3.28 2.87
C SER A 54 6.38 -2.96 4.30
N THR A 55 5.19 -3.44 4.68
CA THR A 55 4.73 -3.32 6.06
C THR A 55 5.58 -4.16 7.00
N ASP A 56 5.97 -3.59 8.14
CA ASP A 56 6.83 -4.20 9.13
C ASP A 56 6.06 -5.08 10.14
N GLY A 57 6.73 -5.54 11.21
CA GLY A 57 6.12 -6.37 12.25
C GLY A 57 4.99 -5.68 13.04
N ALA A 58 4.93 -4.35 13.03
CA ALA A 58 3.84 -3.55 13.58
C ALA A 58 2.74 -3.27 12.52
N GLY A 59 2.89 -3.80 11.31
CA GLY A 59 1.98 -3.58 10.19
C GLY A 59 2.19 -2.22 9.53
N GLN A 60 3.30 -1.55 9.80
CA GLN A 60 3.51 -0.16 9.41
C GLN A 60 4.43 -0.02 8.21
N CYS A 61 4.13 0.96 7.38
CA CYS A 61 4.97 1.43 6.29
C CYS A 61 4.83 2.96 6.25
N ALA A 62 5.94 3.70 6.18
CA ALA A 62 5.93 5.16 6.25
C ALA A 62 6.65 5.77 5.04
N PHE A 63 6.12 6.90 4.59
CA PHE A 63 6.68 7.73 3.53
C PHE A 63 6.87 9.14 4.07
N ASP A 64 8.12 9.58 4.13
CA ASP A 64 8.52 10.87 4.68
C ASP A 64 8.86 11.88 3.58
N ASP A 65 9.04 13.14 3.97
CA ASP A 65 9.47 14.24 3.09
C ASP A 65 8.59 14.42 1.83
N LEU A 66 7.30 14.11 1.95
CA LEU A 66 6.34 14.23 0.86
C LEU A 66 6.01 15.70 0.58
N PRO A 67 6.13 16.17 -0.67
CA PRO A 67 5.55 17.44 -1.07
C PRO A 67 4.05 17.47 -0.79
N LEU A 68 3.49 18.65 -0.54
CA LEU A 68 2.05 18.80 -0.42
C LEU A 68 1.35 18.34 -1.72
N GLY A 69 0.20 17.69 -1.60
CA GLY A 69 -0.56 17.17 -2.74
C GLY A 69 -1.38 15.93 -2.38
N GLU A 70 -1.99 15.35 -3.42
CA GLU A 70 -2.81 14.15 -3.35
C GLU A 70 -2.00 12.90 -3.70
N TYR A 71 -2.22 11.83 -2.94
CA TYR A 71 -1.49 10.58 -3.06
C TYR A 71 -2.41 9.36 -3.11
N TYR A 72 -1.99 8.34 -3.84
CA TYR A 72 -2.62 7.02 -3.86
C TYR A 72 -1.65 5.96 -3.39
N LEU A 73 -2.17 5.03 -2.61
CA LEU A 73 -1.48 3.79 -2.26
C LEU A 73 -1.99 2.67 -3.17
N ARG A 74 -1.07 1.94 -3.80
CA ARG A 74 -1.39 0.74 -4.59
C ARG A 74 -0.73 -0.48 -3.98
N GLU A 75 -1.53 -1.41 -3.47
CA GLU A 75 -1.03 -2.68 -2.96
C GLU A 75 -0.59 -3.57 -4.12
N ILE A 76 0.68 -3.98 -4.15
CA ILE A 76 1.26 -4.79 -5.23
C ILE A 76 1.61 -6.21 -4.80
N ALA A 77 1.72 -6.46 -3.50
CA ALA A 77 1.91 -7.80 -2.97
C ALA A 77 1.29 -7.95 -1.57
N VAL A 78 0.87 -9.16 -1.25
CA VAL A 78 0.32 -9.53 0.06
C VAL A 78 1.12 -10.70 0.65
N PRO A 79 1.20 -10.81 1.99
CA PRO A 79 1.85 -11.95 2.63
C PRO A 79 1.07 -13.25 2.38
N GLU A 80 1.74 -14.38 2.56
CA GLU A 80 1.16 -15.72 2.39
C GLU A 80 -0.13 -15.88 3.22
N GLY A 81 -1.14 -16.50 2.61
CA GLY A 81 -2.43 -16.74 3.27
C GLY A 81 -3.37 -15.53 3.27
N TYR A 82 -3.04 -14.43 2.58
CA TYR A 82 -3.92 -13.29 2.33
C TYR A 82 -4.27 -13.13 0.85
N VAL A 83 -5.34 -12.41 0.58
CA VAL A 83 -5.81 -12.13 -0.78
C VAL A 83 -5.53 -10.67 -1.13
N LEU A 84 -4.91 -10.44 -2.29
CA LEU A 84 -4.79 -9.10 -2.86
C LEU A 84 -6.20 -8.58 -3.21
N PRO A 85 -6.60 -7.37 -2.75
CA PRO A 85 -7.90 -6.80 -3.05
C PRO A 85 -8.16 -6.70 -4.56
N ALA A 86 -9.41 -6.92 -4.98
CA ALA A 86 -9.79 -6.76 -6.39
C ALA A 86 -9.59 -5.31 -6.89
N ASN A 87 -9.76 -4.34 -5.99
CA ASN A 87 -9.30 -2.97 -6.20
C ASN A 87 -8.15 -2.70 -5.21
N PRO A 88 -6.88 -2.76 -5.66
CA PRO A 88 -5.71 -2.57 -4.81
C PRO A 88 -5.34 -1.10 -4.59
N VAL A 89 -6.09 -0.15 -5.17
CA VAL A 89 -5.81 1.29 -5.08
C VAL A 89 -6.68 1.91 -3.98
N SER A 90 -6.03 2.69 -3.10
CA SER A 90 -6.68 3.48 -2.05
C SER A 90 -6.22 4.94 -2.14
N GLY A 91 -7.12 5.89 -1.91
CA GLY A 91 -6.87 7.33 -2.02
C GLY A 91 -7.97 8.05 -2.83
N PRO A 92 -7.79 9.36 -3.13
CA PRO A 92 -6.60 10.14 -2.80
C PRO A 92 -6.49 10.45 -1.30
N PHE A 93 -5.25 10.60 -0.82
CA PHE A 93 -4.90 11.06 0.51
C PHE A 93 -4.20 12.41 0.39
N GLU A 94 -4.71 13.42 1.08
CA GLU A 94 -4.20 14.79 0.98
C GLU A 94 -3.15 15.09 2.04
N VAL A 95 -1.92 15.39 1.60
CA VAL A 95 -0.87 16.01 2.44
C VAL A 95 -0.94 17.52 2.25
N THR A 96 -1.28 18.23 3.32
CA THR A 96 -1.53 19.69 3.33
C THR A 96 -0.68 20.38 4.39
N GLU A 97 -0.56 21.70 4.35
CA GLU A 97 0.12 22.45 5.43
C GLU A 97 -0.50 22.22 6.80
N ALA A 98 -1.82 21.95 6.85
CA ALA A 98 -2.54 21.76 8.11
C ALA A 98 -2.19 20.43 8.79
N ASN A 99 -1.84 19.40 8.03
CA ASN A 99 -1.50 18.08 8.55
C ASN A 99 -0.01 17.74 8.40
N SER A 100 0.80 18.58 7.76
CA SER A 100 2.19 18.26 7.43
C SER A 100 3.07 17.97 8.65
N SER A 101 2.76 18.57 9.81
CA SER A 101 3.50 18.32 11.06
C SER A 101 3.10 17.03 11.78
N GLU A 102 1.87 16.55 11.58
CA GLU A 102 1.34 15.32 12.21
C GLU A 102 1.47 14.11 11.27
N GLY A 103 1.45 14.35 9.95
CA GLY A 103 1.36 13.34 8.92
C GLY A 103 -0.08 12.86 8.69
N VAL A 104 -0.27 12.13 7.60
CA VAL A 104 -1.51 11.43 7.28
C VAL A 104 -1.38 9.98 7.70
N THR A 105 -2.33 9.46 8.48
CA THR A 105 -2.39 8.03 8.81
C THR A 105 -3.52 7.37 8.01
N VAL A 106 -3.20 6.26 7.34
CA VAL A 106 -4.11 5.48 6.50
C VAL A 106 -4.22 4.07 7.05
N GLU A 107 -5.44 3.61 7.35
CA GLU A 107 -5.69 2.25 7.82
C GLU A 107 -6.23 1.37 6.67
N LEU A 108 -5.53 0.30 6.32
CA LEU A 108 -5.99 -0.67 5.31
C LEU A 108 -5.96 -2.10 5.86
N SER A 109 -6.91 -2.94 5.43
CA SER A 109 -6.99 -4.33 5.92
C SER A 109 -7.11 -5.35 4.79
N ASN A 110 -6.52 -6.53 4.96
CA ASN A 110 -6.64 -7.63 4.00
C ASN A 110 -7.42 -8.78 4.59
N LYS A 111 -8.21 -9.41 3.71
CA LYS A 111 -8.88 -10.66 4.03
C LYS A 111 -7.86 -11.80 3.91
N ARG A 112 -7.92 -12.73 4.85
CA ARG A 112 -7.25 -14.03 4.71
C ARG A 112 -7.82 -14.76 3.48
N GLY A 113 -6.98 -15.50 2.79
CA GLY A 113 -7.43 -16.51 1.83
C GLY A 113 -8.29 -17.55 2.53
N GLU A 114 -9.32 -18.05 1.85
CA GLU A 114 -10.05 -19.20 2.38
C GLU A 114 -9.07 -20.37 2.54
N PRO A 115 -9.02 -21.04 3.70
CA PRO A 115 -8.33 -22.32 3.76
C PRO A 115 -9.05 -23.24 2.77
N CYS A 116 -8.30 -23.82 1.83
CA CYS A 116 -8.83 -24.74 0.85
C CYS A 116 -9.76 -25.77 1.54
N LYS A 117 -11.07 -25.70 1.26
CA LYS A 117 -12.05 -26.67 1.78
C LYS A 117 -12.20 -27.80 0.77
N GLY A 118 -11.41 -28.86 0.91
CA GLY A 118 -11.56 -30.09 0.11
C GLY A 118 -10.27 -30.92 -0.02
N LYS A 119 -10.40 -32.19 -0.45
CA LYS A 119 -9.32 -33.19 -0.57
C LYS A 119 -8.24 -32.88 -1.65
N ASP A 120 -8.31 -31.73 -2.29
CA ASP A 120 -7.45 -31.37 -3.43
C ASP A 120 -6.53 -30.18 -3.14
N CYS A 121 -6.17 -29.95 -1.87
CA CYS A 121 -5.00 -29.13 -1.53
C CYS A 121 -3.74 -29.94 -1.86
N LYS A 122 -3.39 -30.05 -3.15
CA LYS A 122 -2.01 -30.39 -3.50
C LYS A 122 -1.20 -29.10 -3.39
N ASP A 123 -0.32 -29.16 -2.41
CA ASP A 123 0.76 -28.22 -2.15
C ASP A 123 1.71 -28.22 -3.36
N ASP A 124 1.40 -27.42 -4.37
CA ASP A 124 2.27 -27.24 -5.53
C ASP A 124 3.19 -26.04 -5.28
N THR A 125 4.14 -26.25 -4.35
CA THR A 125 5.55 -25.98 -4.58
C THR A 125 5.90 -24.58 -5.12
N HIS A 126 6.17 -23.61 -4.23
CA HIS A 126 7.16 -22.57 -4.57
C HIS A 126 8.56 -23.01 -4.09
N LYS A 127 9.09 -24.02 -4.80
CA LYS A 127 10.50 -24.37 -4.75
C LYS A 127 11.25 -23.28 -5.51
N SER A 128 11.65 -22.21 -4.82
CA SER A 128 12.73 -21.36 -5.34
C SER A 128 14.06 -22.08 -5.09
N THR A 129 14.44 -22.95 -6.03
CA THR A 129 15.83 -23.38 -6.16
C THR A 129 16.61 -22.23 -6.80
N HIS A 130 17.44 -21.56 -6.02
CA HIS A 130 18.63 -20.90 -6.57
C HIS A 130 19.69 -21.99 -6.80
N ALA A 131 20.05 -22.15 -8.07
CA ALA A 131 21.24 -22.86 -8.53
C ALA A 131 22.41 -21.89 -8.62
#